data_AF-A0A9D3LWS7-F1
#
_entry.id   AF-A0A9D3LWS7-F1
#
_cell.length_a   1.000
_cell.length_b   1.000
_cell.length_c   1.000
_cell.angle_alpha   90.00
_cell.angle_beta   90.00
_cell.angle_gamma   90.00
#
_symmetry.space_group_name_H-M   'P 1'
#
loop_
_entity.id
_entity.type
_entity.pdbx_description
1 polymer ?
#
loop_
_entity_poly.entity_id
_entity_poly.type
_entity_poly.pdbx_seq_one_letter_code
_entity_poly.pdbx_strand_id
1 'polypeptide(L)'
;MAVSINKAINTQELAVKEKHARNILSLGNAVLCWKFCHVFHKLLRDGHPNVITDSMRNKADLSDLSRMWGHLSEGYGAQCSIYLKLLITKMEFHVKNPRFPGNLQMTDRQLDETGENDVNNFFQMTVEMFDYLECELNLFLAVFSSLDMSRSVSVTGAGQCRLAPLIQVILDCSHLYDYTVKLLFKLHSCLPADTLEGHRDRFLEQFKKLKSLFYRSSNLQYFKRLIQIPQLPEVSPSPFYL
;
A
#
# COMPACT_ATOMS: atom_id res chain seq x y z
N MET A 1 30.83 -7.65 -6.85
CA MET A 1 29.96 -7.14 -5.76
C MET A 1 30.07 -5.62 -5.59
N ALA A 2 31.26 -5.04 -5.37
CA ALA A 2 31.44 -3.59 -5.22
C ALA A 2 31.32 -2.76 -6.53
N VAL A 3 31.67 -3.33 -7.68
CA VAL A 3 31.78 -2.58 -8.95
C VAL A 3 30.42 -2.10 -9.49
N SER A 4 29.35 -2.89 -9.36
CA SER A 4 28.02 -2.52 -9.86
C SER A 4 27.34 -1.48 -8.97
N ILE A 5 27.53 -1.57 -7.65
CA ILE A 5 27.03 -0.59 -6.67
C ILE A 5 27.79 0.73 -6.84
N ASN A 6 29.13 0.70 -6.93
CA ASN A 6 29.94 1.90 -7.16
C ASN A 6 29.70 2.54 -8.54
N LYS A 7 29.18 1.80 -9.53
CA LYS A 7 28.78 2.40 -10.82
C LYS A 7 27.38 2.99 -10.82
N ALA A 8 26.51 2.51 -9.92
CA ALA A 8 25.14 2.99 -9.78
C ALA A 8 25.01 4.12 -8.76
N ILE A 9 25.84 4.13 -7.74
CA ILE A 9 25.94 5.17 -6.72
C ILE A 9 27.40 5.63 -6.76
N ASN A 10 27.69 6.58 -7.65
CA ASN A 10 28.98 7.26 -7.75
C ASN A 10 28.80 8.76 -7.48
N THR A 11 29.91 9.46 -7.29
CA THR A 11 29.94 10.92 -7.08
C THR A 11 29.76 11.73 -8.37
N GLN A 12 29.44 11.09 -9.50
CA GLN A 12 29.19 11.80 -10.76
C GLN A 12 27.70 12.16 -10.81
N GLU A 13 27.39 13.42 -11.14
CA GLU A 13 26.02 13.89 -11.37
C GLU A 13 25.49 13.40 -12.73
N LEU A 14 25.45 12.08 -12.92
CA LEU A 14 24.89 11.43 -14.09
C LEU A 14 23.81 10.45 -13.67
N ALA A 15 22.74 10.36 -14.47
CA ALA A 15 21.65 9.42 -14.21
C ALA A 15 22.18 7.98 -14.13
N VAL A 16 21.73 7.26 -13.11
CA VAL A 16 22.04 5.84 -12.96
C VAL A 16 21.52 5.09 -14.17
N LYS A 17 22.41 4.41 -14.92
CA LYS A 17 21.96 3.62 -16.07
C LYS A 17 20.98 2.56 -15.58
N GLU A 18 19.85 2.43 -16.27
CA GLU A 18 18.74 1.56 -15.89
C GLU A 18 19.18 0.10 -15.63
N LYS A 19 20.11 -0.42 -16.43
CA LYS A 19 20.71 -1.75 -16.22
C LYS A 19 21.39 -1.94 -14.85
N HIS A 20 21.96 -0.87 -14.29
CA HIS A 20 22.62 -0.91 -12.98
C HIS A 20 21.61 -0.83 -11.83
N ALA A 21 20.53 -0.07 -12.00
CA ALA A 21 19.41 -0.04 -11.06
C ALA A 21 18.69 -1.41 -11.02
N ARG A 22 18.40 -2.00 -12.19
CA ARG A 22 17.83 -3.36 -12.29
C ARG A 22 18.73 -4.41 -11.64
N ASN A 23 20.04 -4.34 -11.90
CA ASN A 23 20.99 -5.23 -11.25
C ASN A 23 21.00 -5.07 -9.73
N ILE A 24 20.91 -3.85 -9.18
CA ILE A 24 20.85 -3.67 -7.71
C ILE A 24 19.63 -4.37 -7.09
N LEU A 25 18.49 -4.36 -7.78
CA LEU A 25 17.26 -5.01 -7.31
C LEU A 25 17.31 -6.54 -7.47
N SER A 26 18.01 -7.06 -8.47
CA SER A 26 18.17 -8.49 -8.72
C SER A 26 19.40 -9.13 -8.04
N LEU A 27 20.33 -8.33 -7.49
CA LEU A 27 21.60 -8.78 -6.90
C LEU A 27 21.49 -9.49 -5.52
N GLY A 28 20.30 -9.98 -5.15
CA GLY A 28 20.13 -10.93 -4.03
C GLY A 28 20.14 -10.31 -2.62
N ASN A 29 20.03 -8.99 -2.46
CA ASN A 29 19.90 -8.37 -1.15
C ASN A 29 18.46 -7.90 -0.87
N ALA A 30 17.74 -8.71 -0.10
CA ALA A 30 16.34 -8.45 0.25
C ALA A 30 16.16 -7.13 1.03
N VAL A 31 17.14 -6.68 1.82
CA VAL A 31 17.06 -5.39 2.54
C VAL A 31 17.14 -4.22 1.56
N LEU A 32 17.92 -4.33 0.49
CA LEU A 32 17.96 -3.29 -0.55
C LEU A 32 16.65 -3.24 -1.32
N CYS A 33 16.08 -4.39 -1.68
CA CYS A 33 14.75 -4.44 -2.30
C CYS A 33 13.68 -3.82 -1.40
N TRP A 34 13.71 -4.12 -0.09
CA TRP A 34 12.81 -3.53 0.91
C TRP A 34 12.90 -2.00 0.95
N LYS A 35 14.13 -1.46 1.00
CA LYS A 35 14.38 -0.01 0.99
C LYS A 35 13.96 0.64 -0.33
N PHE A 36 14.20 -0.04 -1.46
CA PHE A 36 13.70 0.41 -2.75
C PHE A 36 12.18 0.51 -2.74
N CYS A 37 11.47 -0.53 -2.30
CA CYS A 37 10.02 -0.52 -2.23
C CYS A 37 9.50 0.63 -1.36
N HIS A 38 10.17 0.91 -0.23
CA HIS A 38 9.83 2.05 0.63
C HIS A 38 9.95 3.40 -0.10
N VAL A 39 11.11 3.66 -0.72
CA VAL A 39 11.35 4.92 -1.44
C VAL A 39 10.39 5.04 -2.62
N PHE A 40 10.17 3.94 -3.34
CA PHE A 40 9.26 3.92 -4.47
C PHE A 40 7.81 4.16 -4.05
N HIS A 41 7.37 3.61 -2.90
CA HIS A 41 6.06 3.91 -2.34
C HIS A 41 5.91 5.42 -2.05
N LYS A 42 6.92 6.04 -1.41
CA LYS A 42 6.91 7.50 -1.20
C LYS A 42 6.86 8.30 -2.50
N LEU A 43 7.59 7.87 -3.54
CA LEU A 43 7.55 8.53 -4.84
C LEU A 43 6.19 8.40 -5.54
N LEU A 44 5.55 7.22 -5.45
CA LEU A 44 4.19 7.03 -5.97
C LEU A 44 3.16 7.86 -5.20
N ARG A 45 3.39 8.11 -3.90
CA ARG A 45 2.49 8.87 -3.04
C ARG A 45 2.65 10.38 -3.23
N ASP A 46 3.87 10.88 -3.06
CA ASP A 46 4.18 12.31 -2.90
C ASP A 46 5.07 12.87 -4.02
N GLY A 47 5.42 12.06 -5.02
CA GLY A 47 6.22 12.48 -6.16
C GLY A 47 5.41 13.21 -7.24
N HIS A 48 6.07 13.51 -8.36
CA HIS A 48 5.41 14.10 -9.51
C HIS A 48 4.31 13.16 -10.05
N PRO A 49 3.14 13.65 -10.52
CA PRO A 49 2.05 12.81 -11.00
C PRO A 49 2.45 11.77 -12.07
N ASN A 50 3.38 12.14 -12.96
CA ASN A 50 3.89 11.24 -13.99
C ASN A 50 4.69 10.04 -13.47
N VAL A 51 5.13 10.03 -12.20
CA VAL A 51 5.89 8.90 -11.65
C VAL A 51 5.11 7.59 -11.80
N ILE A 52 3.79 7.63 -11.58
CA ILE A 52 2.93 6.44 -11.70
C ILE A 52 2.90 5.95 -13.14
N THR A 53 2.53 6.82 -14.09
CA THR A 53 2.39 6.47 -15.50
C THR A 53 3.73 6.06 -16.11
N ASP A 54 4.80 6.78 -15.81
CA ASP A 54 6.15 6.46 -16.27
C ASP A 54 6.63 5.11 -15.75
N SER A 55 6.27 4.75 -14.52
CA SER A 55 6.71 3.50 -13.90
C SER A 55 6.03 2.26 -14.47
N MET A 56 4.87 2.41 -15.12
CA MET A 56 4.13 1.28 -15.72
C MET A 56 4.94 0.52 -16.77
N ARG A 57 5.88 1.17 -17.46
CA ARG A 57 6.80 0.49 -18.39
C ARG A 57 7.65 -0.60 -17.73
N ASN A 58 7.84 -0.51 -16.41
CA ASN A 58 8.62 -1.45 -15.61
C ASN A 58 7.75 -2.48 -14.87
N LYS A 59 6.43 -2.51 -15.11
CA LYS A 59 5.51 -3.41 -14.40
C LYS A 59 5.91 -4.88 -14.53
N ALA A 60 6.33 -5.31 -15.73
CA ALA A 60 6.77 -6.68 -15.98
C ALA A 60 7.97 -7.04 -15.10
N ASP A 61 9.00 -6.19 -15.08
CA ASP A 61 10.19 -6.37 -14.26
C ASP A 61 9.84 -6.42 -12.75
N LEU A 62 8.94 -5.56 -12.28
CA LEU A 62 8.48 -5.56 -10.88
C LEU A 62 7.72 -6.85 -10.55
N SER A 63 6.93 -7.38 -11.50
CA SER A 63 6.19 -8.63 -11.36
C SER A 63 7.14 -9.82 -11.28
N ASP A 64 8.18 -9.84 -12.11
CA ASP A 64 9.21 -10.87 -12.07
C ASP A 64 10.04 -10.83 -10.78
N LEU A 65 10.41 -9.64 -10.31
CA LEU A 65 11.06 -9.47 -9.01
C LEU A 65 10.14 -9.97 -7.88
N SER A 66 8.85 -9.64 -7.91
CA SER A 66 7.89 -10.10 -6.90
C SER A 66 7.81 -11.63 -6.85
N ARG A 67 7.73 -12.28 -8.01
CA ARG A 67 7.70 -13.74 -8.13
C ARG A 67 8.99 -14.38 -7.63
N MET A 68 10.14 -13.84 -8.03
CA MET A 68 11.45 -14.30 -7.59
C MET A 68 11.58 -14.27 -6.05
N TRP A 69 11.24 -13.13 -5.43
CA TRP A 69 11.30 -12.98 -3.98
C TRP A 69 10.29 -13.86 -3.24
N GLY A 70 9.16 -14.20 -3.88
CA GLY A 70 8.13 -15.08 -3.33
C GLY A 70 8.58 -16.53 -3.16
N HIS A 71 9.66 -16.96 -3.82
CA HIS A 71 10.26 -18.28 -3.59
C HIS A 71 11.08 -18.36 -2.30
N LEU A 72 11.44 -17.21 -1.70
CA LEU A 72 12.13 -17.19 -0.41
C LEU A 72 11.10 -17.17 0.71
N SER A 73 11.03 -18.25 1.50
CA SER A 73 10.02 -18.44 2.54
C SER A 73 10.24 -17.59 3.79
N GLU A 74 11.42 -16.99 3.98
CA GLU A 74 11.79 -16.32 5.22
C GLU A 74 12.46 -14.95 5.02
N GLY A 75 12.39 -14.14 6.08
CA GLY A 75 13.04 -12.84 6.16
C GLY A 75 12.44 -11.80 5.20
N TYR A 76 13.29 -10.85 4.78
CA TYR A 76 12.87 -9.76 3.91
C TYR A 76 12.39 -10.22 2.53
N GLY A 77 12.76 -11.42 2.06
CA GLY A 77 12.38 -11.92 0.73
C GLY A 77 10.86 -12.02 0.55
N ALA A 78 10.19 -12.79 1.42
CA ALA A 78 8.73 -12.90 1.41
C ALA A 78 8.05 -11.52 1.50
N GLN A 79 8.57 -10.63 2.34
CA GLN A 79 8.04 -9.28 2.54
C GLN A 79 8.21 -8.39 1.31
N CYS A 80 9.35 -8.50 0.61
CA CYS A 80 9.60 -7.81 -0.65
C CYS A 80 8.62 -8.27 -1.74
N SER A 81 8.32 -9.56 -1.82
CA SER A 81 7.32 -10.07 -2.77
C SER A 81 5.96 -9.41 -2.56
N ILE A 82 5.49 -9.38 -1.30
CA ILE A 82 4.22 -8.77 -0.90
C ILE A 82 4.23 -7.26 -1.18
N TYR A 83 5.32 -6.57 -0.84
CA TYR A 83 5.41 -5.13 -1.07
C TYR A 83 5.43 -4.79 -2.57
N LEU A 84 6.15 -5.56 -3.40
CA LEU A 84 6.14 -5.33 -4.84
C LEU A 84 4.74 -5.53 -5.44
N LYS A 85 3.96 -6.51 -4.96
CA LYS A 85 2.56 -6.69 -5.37
C LYS A 85 1.73 -5.47 -5.02
N LEU A 86 1.86 -4.97 -3.79
CA LEU A 86 1.19 -3.73 -3.36
C LEU A 86 1.51 -2.56 -4.30
N LEU A 87 2.79 -2.34 -4.64
CA LEU A 87 3.18 -1.22 -5.50
C LEU A 87 2.63 -1.36 -6.92
N ILE A 88 2.56 -2.58 -7.45
CA ILE A 88 1.92 -2.85 -8.74
C ILE A 88 0.43 -2.53 -8.68
N THR A 89 -0.28 -3.04 -7.65
CA THR A 89 -1.72 -2.76 -7.45
C THR A 89 -1.98 -1.27 -7.30
N LYS A 90 -1.16 -0.54 -6.53
CA LYS A 90 -1.24 0.92 -6.41
C LYS A 90 -1.14 1.60 -7.78
N MET A 91 -0.13 1.25 -8.58
CA MET A 91 0.03 1.84 -9.92
C MET A 91 -1.16 1.52 -10.84
N GLU A 92 -1.64 0.28 -10.84
CA GLU A 92 -2.79 -0.13 -11.65
C GLU A 92 -4.06 0.62 -11.25
N PHE A 93 -4.32 0.76 -9.95
CA PHE A 93 -5.45 1.53 -9.43
C PHE A 93 -5.42 2.97 -9.95
N HIS A 94 -4.28 3.65 -9.85
CA HIS A 94 -4.15 5.05 -10.29
C HIS A 94 -4.16 5.22 -11.81
N VAL A 95 -3.69 4.24 -12.58
CA VAL A 95 -3.81 4.26 -14.05
C VAL A 95 -5.27 4.13 -14.49
N LYS A 96 -6.04 3.27 -13.83
CA LYS A 96 -7.47 3.11 -14.10
C LYS A 96 -8.29 4.29 -13.59
N ASN A 97 -7.86 4.90 -12.48
CA ASN A 97 -8.57 5.99 -11.80
C ASN A 97 -7.70 7.24 -11.72
N PRO A 98 -7.40 7.91 -12.86
CA PRO A 98 -6.42 9.01 -12.94
C PRO A 98 -6.81 10.27 -12.18
N ARG A 99 -8.07 10.38 -11.71
CA ARG A 99 -8.52 11.49 -10.86
C ARG A 99 -8.02 11.36 -9.42
N PHE A 100 -7.63 10.16 -8.97
CA PHE A 100 -7.06 9.97 -7.64
C PHE A 100 -5.59 10.41 -7.62
N PRO A 101 -5.22 11.39 -6.78
CA PRO A 101 -3.81 11.70 -6.57
C PRO A 101 -3.10 10.52 -5.89
N GLY A 102 -1.79 10.40 -6.08
CA GLY A 102 -0.98 9.31 -5.51
C GLY A 102 -1.09 9.21 -3.98
N ASN A 103 -1.37 10.33 -3.32
CA ASN A 103 -1.55 10.41 -1.88
C ASN A 103 -3.00 10.17 -1.40
N LEU A 104 -3.91 9.86 -2.34
CA LEU A 104 -5.33 9.61 -2.12
C LEU A 104 -6.10 10.76 -1.46
N GLN A 105 -5.56 11.98 -1.37
CA GLN A 105 -6.26 13.11 -0.75
C GLN A 105 -7.27 13.73 -1.72
N MET A 106 -8.55 13.47 -1.48
CA MET A 106 -9.66 14.03 -2.24
C MET A 106 -10.75 14.49 -1.28
N THR A 107 -11.52 15.48 -1.71
CA THR A 107 -12.78 15.87 -1.05
C THR A 107 -13.90 14.91 -1.43
N ASP A 108 -14.95 14.86 -0.62
CA ASP A 108 -16.15 14.05 -0.88
C ASP A 108 -16.75 14.35 -2.25
N ARG A 109 -16.78 15.63 -2.62
CA ARG A 109 -17.23 16.09 -3.93
C ARG A 109 -16.38 15.49 -5.06
N GLN A 110 -15.05 15.49 -4.93
CA GLN A 110 -14.17 14.93 -5.96
C GLN A 110 -14.30 13.41 -6.08
N LEU A 111 -14.53 12.73 -4.94
CA LEU A 111 -14.82 11.29 -4.94
C LEU A 111 -16.12 10.99 -5.70
N ASP A 112 -17.19 11.74 -5.42
CA ASP A 112 -18.47 11.62 -6.10
C ASP A 112 -18.37 11.89 -7.60
N GLU A 113 -17.65 12.96 -7.98
CA GLU A 113 -17.41 13.31 -9.38
C GLU A 113 -16.65 12.21 -10.13
N THR A 114 -15.81 11.43 -9.45
CA THR A 114 -15.02 10.34 -10.06
C THR A 114 -15.86 9.14 -10.48
N GLY A 115 -16.97 8.87 -9.80
CA GLY A 115 -17.91 7.83 -10.24
C GLY A 115 -18.87 8.29 -11.34
N GLU A 116 -18.83 9.57 -11.75
CA GLU A 116 -19.61 10.10 -12.90
C GLU A 116 -21.13 9.87 -12.79
N ASN A 117 -21.65 9.78 -11.56
CA ASN A 117 -23.05 9.39 -11.26
C ASN A 117 -23.47 8.03 -11.85
N ASP A 118 -22.54 7.17 -12.24
CA ASP A 118 -22.79 5.82 -12.71
C ASP A 118 -22.56 4.80 -11.58
N VAL A 119 -23.60 4.04 -11.25
CA VAL A 119 -23.54 3.00 -10.22
C VAL A 119 -22.49 1.93 -10.53
N ASN A 120 -22.25 1.62 -11.81
CA ASN A 120 -21.25 0.64 -12.22
C ASN A 120 -19.83 1.13 -11.93
N ASN A 121 -19.59 2.43 -12.11
CA ASN A 121 -18.30 3.05 -11.79
C ASN A 121 -18.05 3.02 -10.27
N PHE A 122 -19.06 3.36 -9.46
CA PHE A 122 -18.94 3.26 -8.00
C PHE A 122 -18.71 1.81 -7.54
N PHE A 123 -19.40 0.86 -8.16
CA PHE A 123 -19.25 -0.57 -7.85
C PHE A 123 -17.83 -1.04 -8.16
N GLN A 124 -17.35 -0.82 -9.39
CA GLN A 124 -16.01 -1.22 -9.81
C GLN A 124 -14.92 -0.51 -9.01
N MET A 125 -15.04 0.78 -8.78
CA MET A 125 -14.09 1.55 -7.95
C MET A 125 -14.02 1.01 -6.51
N THR A 126 -15.15 0.58 -5.94
CA THR A 126 -15.17 -0.02 -4.60
C THR A 126 -14.42 -1.35 -4.57
N VAL A 127 -14.61 -2.21 -5.59
CA VAL A 127 -13.87 -3.47 -5.74
C VAL A 127 -12.37 -3.20 -5.82
N GLU A 128 -11.95 -2.24 -6.63
CA GLU A 128 -10.53 -1.89 -6.80
C GLU A 128 -9.91 -1.30 -5.52
N MET A 129 -10.68 -0.51 -4.76
CA MET A 129 -10.25 -0.03 -3.44
C MET A 129 -10.09 -1.16 -2.44
N PHE A 130 -10.96 -2.18 -2.47
CA PHE A 130 -10.79 -3.37 -1.62
C PHE A 130 -9.55 -4.17 -1.99
N ASP A 131 -9.25 -4.35 -3.29
CA ASP A 131 -8.04 -5.05 -3.73
C ASP A 131 -6.76 -4.32 -3.28
N TYR A 132 -6.79 -2.99 -3.37
CA TYR A 132 -5.70 -2.15 -2.90
C TYR A 132 -5.54 -2.23 -1.37
N LEU A 133 -6.63 -2.04 -0.61
CA LEU A 133 -6.61 -2.13 0.85
C LEU A 133 -6.16 -3.50 1.34
N GLU A 134 -6.53 -4.57 0.64
CA GLU A 134 -6.07 -5.92 0.96
C GLU A 134 -4.55 -6.07 0.84
N CYS A 135 -3.94 -5.51 -0.21
CA CYS A 135 -2.49 -5.53 -0.37
C CYS A 135 -1.77 -4.75 0.74
N GLU A 136 -2.32 -3.61 1.15
CA GLU A 136 -1.79 -2.80 2.26
C GLU A 136 -1.83 -3.58 3.59
N LEU A 137 -2.99 -4.19 3.89
CA LEU A 137 -3.19 -5.00 5.09
C LEU A 137 -2.29 -6.24 5.09
N ASN A 138 -2.09 -6.89 3.94
CA ASN A 138 -1.18 -8.04 3.81
C ASN A 138 0.27 -7.66 4.09
N LEU A 139 0.73 -6.48 3.62
CA LEU A 139 2.07 -5.99 3.93
C LEU A 139 2.23 -5.73 5.43
N PHE A 140 1.24 -5.07 6.06
CA PHE A 140 1.22 -4.86 7.50
C PHE A 140 1.34 -6.18 8.27
N LEU A 141 0.52 -7.17 7.94
CA LEU A 141 0.53 -8.48 8.60
C LEU A 141 1.88 -9.19 8.42
N ALA A 142 2.48 -9.15 7.23
CA ALA A 142 3.77 -9.75 6.97
C ALA A 142 4.91 -9.06 7.74
N VAL A 143 4.89 -7.74 7.88
CA VAL A 143 5.87 -7.00 8.68
C VAL A 143 5.72 -7.34 10.15
N PHE A 144 4.51 -7.22 10.69
CA PHE A 144 4.29 -7.46 12.12
C PHE A 144 4.49 -8.93 12.51
N SER A 145 4.17 -9.90 11.65
CA SER A 145 4.45 -11.31 11.95
C SER A 145 5.94 -11.65 11.97
N SER A 146 6.77 -10.81 11.35
CA SER A 146 8.24 -10.99 11.30
C SER A 146 9.00 -10.33 12.45
N LEU A 147 8.30 -9.57 13.29
CA LEU A 147 8.90 -8.79 14.37
C LEU A 147 8.61 -9.46 15.71
N ASP A 148 9.64 -9.59 16.54
CA ASP A 148 9.43 -9.82 17.97
C ASP A 148 8.81 -8.54 18.55
N MET A 149 7.58 -8.62 19.08
CA MET A 149 6.77 -7.45 19.47
C MET A 149 7.25 -6.80 20.79
N SER A 150 8.55 -6.77 21.02
CA SER A 150 9.17 -6.11 22.17
C SER A 150 9.33 -4.62 21.93
N ARG A 151 9.31 -3.83 23.03
CA ARG A 151 9.47 -2.37 22.97
C ARG A 151 10.78 -1.92 22.31
N SER A 152 11.80 -2.77 22.29
CA SER A 152 13.12 -2.47 21.71
C SER A 152 13.09 -2.36 20.17
N VAL A 153 12.12 -2.97 19.49
CA VAL A 153 12.00 -2.87 18.03
C VAL A 153 11.80 -1.42 17.55
N SER A 154 11.11 -0.58 18.33
CA SER A 154 10.90 0.83 17.97
C SER A 154 12.16 1.71 18.07
N VAL A 155 13.23 1.22 18.72
CA VAL A 155 14.45 2.02 18.97
C VAL A 155 15.68 1.53 18.22
N THR A 156 15.67 0.29 17.69
CA THR A 156 16.78 -0.23 16.89
C THR A 156 16.67 0.21 15.43
N GLY A 157 17.81 0.48 14.78
CA GLY A 157 17.83 0.83 13.36
C GLY A 157 17.25 -0.27 12.45
N ALA A 158 17.45 -1.54 12.80
CA ALA A 158 16.87 -2.67 12.09
C ALA A 158 15.34 -2.73 12.21
N GLY A 159 14.80 -2.52 13.42
CA GLY A 159 13.36 -2.47 13.65
C GLY A 159 12.70 -1.29 12.94
N GLN A 160 13.29 -0.09 13.02
CA GLN A 160 12.81 1.08 12.29
C GLN A 160 12.87 0.88 10.76
N CYS A 161 13.90 0.22 10.23
CA CYS A 161 13.96 -0.11 8.81
C CYS A 161 12.79 -1.01 8.35
N ARG A 162 12.30 -1.91 9.22
CA ARG A 162 11.11 -2.73 8.94
C ARG A 162 9.81 -1.95 9.10
N LEU A 163 9.73 -1.06 10.08
CA LEU A 163 8.52 -0.29 10.39
C LEU A 163 8.29 0.89 9.44
N ALA A 164 9.34 1.51 8.90
CA ALA A 164 9.23 2.74 8.12
C ALA A 164 8.22 2.68 6.96
N PRO A 165 8.19 1.60 6.15
CA PRO A 165 7.19 1.48 5.08
C PRO A 165 5.74 1.53 5.54
N LEU A 166 5.47 1.07 6.76
CA LEU A 166 4.10 1.04 7.30
C LEU A 166 3.55 2.43 7.60
N ILE A 167 4.39 3.48 7.60
CA ILE A 167 3.90 4.86 7.60
C ILE A 167 3.03 5.11 6.37
N GLN A 168 3.49 4.69 5.18
CA GLN A 168 2.75 4.85 3.94
C GLN A 168 1.47 3.99 3.95
N VAL A 169 1.60 2.74 4.42
CA VAL A 169 0.48 1.81 4.60
C VAL A 169 -0.62 2.42 5.46
N ILE A 170 -0.27 3.01 6.61
CA ILE A 170 -1.23 3.63 7.54
C ILE A 170 -1.96 4.80 6.88
N LEU A 171 -1.23 5.64 6.15
CA LEU A 171 -1.80 6.80 5.46
C LEU A 171 -2.75 6.38 4.33
N ASP A 172 -2.34 5.43 3.50
CA ASP A 172 -3.16 4.93 2.39
C ASP A 172 -4.39 4.20 2.92
N CYS A 173 -4.23 3.32 3.93
CA CYS A 173 -5.34 2.64 4.59
C CYS A 173 -6.38 3.60 5.20
N SER A 174 -5.94 4.74 5.74
CA SER A 174 -6.85 5.74 6.30
C SER A 174 -7.81 6.29 5.25
N HIS A 175 -7.29 6.64 4.06
CA HIS A 175 -8.10 7.15 2.97
C HIS A 175 -8.95 6.06 2.32
N LEU A 176 -8.38 4.88 2.09
CA LEU A 176 -9.12 3.74 1.51
C LEU A 176 -10.30 3.32 2.40
N TYR A 177 -10.14 3.33 3.71
CA TYR A 177 -11.24 3.06 4.64
C TYR A 177 -12.36 4.11 4.54
N ASP A 178 -12.00 5.39 4.58
CA ASP A 178 -12.98 6.47 4.50
C ASP A 178 -13.79 6.41 3.19
N TYR A 179 -13.10 6.17 2.07
CA TYR A 179 -13.74 6.04 0.77
C TYR A 179 -14.60 4.78 0.65
N THR A 180 -14.12 3.62 1.10
CA THR A 180 -14.92 2.38 1.06
C THR A 180 -16.18 2.51 1.90
N VAL A 181 -16.15 3.16 3.06
CA VAL A 181 -17.36 3.46 3.83
C VAL A 181 -18.34 4.32 3.01
N LYS A 182 -17.89 5.46 2.49
CA LYS A 182 -18.73 6.40 1.71
C LYS A 182 -19.34 5.73 0.48
N LEU A 183 -18.52 4.99 -0.27
CA LEU A 183 -18.95 4.29 -1.47
C LEU A 183 -19.94 3.18 -1.17
N LEU A 184 -19.75 2.41 -0.09
CA LEU A 184 -20.73 1.40 0.29
C LEU A 184 -22.08 2.02 0.69
N PHE A 185 -22.09 3.12 1.45
CA PHE A 185 -23.33 3.85 1.73
C PHE A 185 -24.04 4.26 0.44
N LYS A 186 -23.28 4.78 -0.53
CA LYS A 186 -23.81 5.17 -1.83
C LYS A 186 -24.35 3.97 -2.62
N LEU A 187 -23.62 2.86 -2.68
CA LEU A 187 -24.08 1.64 -3.34
C LEU A 187 -25.35 1.09 -2.71
N HIS A 188 -25.44 1.05 -1.37
CA HIS A 188 -26.64 0.62 -0.66
C HIS A 188 -27.85 1.54 -0.90
N SER A 189 -27.64 2.81 -1.27
CA SER A 189 -28.73 3.71 -1.66
C SER A 189 -29.28 3.45 -3.07
N CYS A 190 -28.52 2.74 -3.92
CA CYS A 190 -28.84 2.55 -5.34
C CYS A 190 -29.05 1.08 -5.74
N LEU A 191 -28.59 0.11 -4.94
CA LEU A 191 -28.60 -1.31 -5.27
C LEU A 191 -29.27 -2.15 -4.18
N PRO A 192 -29.90 -3.29 -4.54
CA PRO A 192 -30.42 -4.25 -3.57
C PRO A 192 -29.34 -4.78 -2.63
N ALA A 193 -29.72 -5.11 -1.39
CA ALA A 193 -28.81 -5.63 -0.37
C ALA A 193 -28.11 -6.94 -0.82
N ASP A 194 -28.84 -7.83 -1.50
CA ASP A 194 -28.31 -9.11 -1.98
C ASP A 194 -27.19 -8.92 -3.01
N THR A 195 -27.27 -7.90 -3.86
CA THR A 195 -26.21 -7.55 -4.83
C THR A 195 -24.91 -7.12 -4.15
N LEU A 196 -24.98 -6.64 -2.90
CA LEU A 196 -23.85 -6.10 -2.15
C LEU A 196 -23.31 -7.04 -1.08
N GLU A 197 -23.80 -8.29 -1.00
CA GLU A 197 -23.35 -9.26 0.02
C GLU A 197 -21.81 -9.43 0.02
N GLY A 198 -21.20 -9.68 -1.15
CA GLY A 198 -19.74 -9.81 -1.24
C GLY A 198 -18.97 -8.54 -0.88
N HIS A 199 -19.56 -7.35 -1.07
CA HIS A 199 -18.97 -6.09 -0.61
C HIS A 199 -19.03 -5.98 0.92
N ARG A 200 -20.19 -6.40 1.48
CA ARG A 200 -20.46 -6.78 2.88
C ARG A 200 -19.27 -7.43 3.56
N ASP A 201 -19.01 -8.64 3.07
CA ASP A 201 -18.05 -9.58 3.61
C ASP A 201 -16.63 -9.05 3.54
N ARG A 202 -16.21 -8.55 2.36
CA ARG A 202 -14.87 -7.97 2.17
C ARG A 202 -14.65 -6.80 3.12
N PHE A 203 -15.62 -5.90 3.25
CA PHE A 203 -15.51 -4.76 4.16
C PHE A 203 -15.36 -5.21 5.61
N LEU A 204 -16.22 -6.12 6.10
CA LEU A 204 -16.17 -6.60 7.48
C LEU A 204 -14.87 -7.34 7.80
N GLU A 205 -14.34 -8.12 6.86
CA GLU A 205 -13.04 -8.77 7.02
C GLU A 205 -11.89 -7.75 7.10
N GLN A 206 -11.86 -6.81 6.16
CA GLN A 206 -10.82 -5.79 6.11
C GLN A 206 -10.90 -4.83 7.30
N PHE A 207 -12.10 -4.50 7.78
CA PHE A 207 -12.32 -3.67 8.95
C PHE A 207 -11.67 -4.27 10.21
N LYS A 208 -11.80 -5.59 10.43
CA LYS A 208 -11.14 -6.29 11.55
C LYS A 208 -9.61 -6.18 11.46
N LYS A 209 -9.04 -6.40 10.28
CA LYS A 209 -7.59 -6.28 10.03
C LYS A 209 -7.12 -4.84 10.24
N LEU A 210 -7.91 -3.86 9.78
CA LEU A 210 -7.59 -2.43 9.89
C LEU A 210 -7.63 -1.93 11.33
N LYS A 211 -8.61 -2.37 12.14
CA LYS A 211 -8.62 -2.12 13.59
C LYS A 211 -7.35 -2.62 14.26
N SER A 212 -6.91 -3.84 13.91
CA SER A 212 -5.64 -4.38 14.40
C SER A 212 -4.44 -3.54 13.96
N LEU A 213 -4.42 -3.09 12.71
CA LEU A 213 -3.37 -2.23 12.15
C LEU A 213 -3.23 -0.92 12.93
N PHE A 214 -4.31 -0.15 13.07
CA PHE A 214 -4.24 1.13 13.77
C PHE A 214 -4.02 0.97 15.27
N TYR A 215 -4.63 -0.04 15.91
CA TYR A 215 -4.38 -0.31 17.32
C TYR A 215 -2.92 -0.69 17.60
N ARG A 216 -2.35 -1.63 16.85
CA ARG A 216 -0.95 -2.06 17.06
C ARG A 216 0.03 -0.96 16.71
N SER A 217 -0.22 -0.21 15.64
CA SER A 217 0.63 0.92 15.25
C SER A 217 0.58 2.06 16.27
N SER A 218 -0.60 2.37 16.82
CA SER A 218 -0.75 3.42 17.84
C SER A 218 -0.09 3.08 19.17
N ASN A 219 0.28 1.82 19.41
CA ASN A 219 1.04 1.41 20.59
C ASN A 219 2.57 1.53 20.42
N LEU A 220 3.08 1.67 19.19
CA LEU A 220 4.51 1.76 18.91
C LEU A 220 5.02 3.21 18.94
N GLN A 221 6.08 3.45 19.72
CA GLN A 221 6.69 4.79 19.88
C GLN A 221 7.22 5.36 18.57
N TYR A 222 7.66 4.49 17.65
CA TYR A 222 8.15 4.91 16.34
C TYR A 222 7.09 5.71 15.55
N PHE A 223 5.86 5.20 15.45
CA PHE A 223 4.80 5.87 14.70
C PHE A 223 4.23 7.10 15.42
N LYS A 224 4.08 7.04 16.76
CA LYS A 224 3.57 8.16 17.57
C LYS A 224 4.30 9.48 17.35
N ARG A 225 5.58 9.43 17.00
CA ARG A 225 6.42 10.62 16.77
C ARG A 225 6.38 11.15 15.35
N LEU A 226 5.87 10.35 14.39
CA LEU A 226 6.00 10.63 12.96
C LEU A 226 4.66 10.94 12.30
N ILE A 227 3.58 10.30 12.77
CA ILE A 227 2.24 10.46 12.19
C ILE A 227 1.16 10.40 13.27
N GLN A 228 0.03 11.04 12.99
CA GLN A 228 -1.21 10.80 13.73
C GLN A 228 -1.90 9.56 13.15
N ILE A 229 -2.15 8.57 14.00
CA ILE A 229 -2.84 7.35 13.60
C ILE A 229 -4.35 7.54 13.82
N PRO A 230 -5.20 7.30 12.80
CA PRO A 230 -6.65 7.38 12.94
C PRO A 230 -7.18 6.41 14.00
N GLN A 231 -8.28 6.79 14.65
CA GLN A 231 -9.05 5.88 15.50
C GLN A 231 -10.29 5.42 14.72
N LEU A 232 -10.54 4.11 14.74
CA LEU A 232 -11.74 3.53 14.14
C LEU A 232 -12.85 3.39 15.18
N PRO A 233 -14.12 3.42 14.74
CA PRO A 233 -15.24 3.13 15.64
C PRO A 233 -15.14 1.70 16.20
N GLU A 234 -15.74 1.47 17.36
CA GLU A 234 -15.74 0.15 18.01
C GLU A 234 -16.46 -0.89 17.17
N VAL A 235 -17.59 -0.50 16.58
CA VAL A 235 -18.46 -1.32 15.72
C VAL A 235 -18.40 -0.75 14.30
N SER A 236 -18.51 -1.58 13.28
CA SER A 236 -18.60 -1.06 11.91
C SER A 236 -19.89 -0.22 11.71
N PRO A 237 -19.98 0.62 10.68
CA PRO A 237 -21.18 1.40 10.44
C PRO A 237 -22.44 0.53 10.18
N SER A 238 -23.61 1.07 10.57
CA SER A 238 -24.92 0.38 10.60
C SER A 238 -25.39 -0.33 9.32
N PRO A 239 -25.25 0.21 8.08
CA PRO A 239 -25.79 -0.44 6.89
C PRO A 239 -25.08 -1.75 6.51
N PHE A 240 -24.03 -2.15 7.23
CA PHE A 240 -23.24 -3.35 6.95
C PHE A 240 -23.68 -4.59 7.75
N TYR A 241 -24.74 -4.46 8.58
CA TYR A 241 -25.32 -5.54 9.39
C TYR A 241 -26.71 -6.00 8.93
N LEU A 242 -27.24 -5.36 7.89
CA LEU A 242 -28.54 -5.68 7.27
C LEU A 242 -28.33 -6.47 5.98
#